data_AF-A0A657LPW6-F1
#
_entry.id   AF-A0A657LPW6-F1
#
_cell.length_a   1.000
_cell.length_b   1.000
_cell.length_c   1.000
_cell.angle_alpha   90.00
_cell.angle_beta   90.00
_cell.angle_gamma   90.00
#
_symmetry.space_group_name_H-M   'P 1'
#
loop_
_entity.id
_entity.type
_entity.pdbx_description
1 polymer ?
#
loop_
_entity_poly.entity_id
_entity_poly.type
_entity_poly.pdbx_seq_one_letter_code
_entity_poly.pdbx_strand_id
1 'polypeptide(L)'
;MTSRFRWSDLRLPLMLLLITAVAILSSAVRLVILAITPETEIGQFDLLDQRYFLNRTGMWLHVLPGLLFLVLGIVQFMPAMRRRSPHLHRWMGRVALASGLMSALALYWLAFSLPAMGGALTIAGTYVFASWMIISLIAAWWAIRRRQTALHRAFMIRAYAIGSAVATIRLLGIFGEMVFGISFQANFGLWLWIGMSLHLIAAELIVRQVFSVTARPVLRSVILPLPPER
;
A
#
# COMPACT_ATOMS: atom_id res chain seq x y z
N MET A 1 9.88 -28.35 20.32
CA MET A 1 9.00 -27.28 20.82
C MET A 1 8.15 -26.73 19.69
N THR A 2 6.94 -27.26 19.49
CA THR A 2 5.98 -26.81 18.46
C THR A 2 5.24 -25.56 18.96
N SER A 3 5.61 -24.38 18.50
CA SER A 3 4.86 -23.15 18.83
C SER A 3 3.43 -23.28 18.29
N ARG A 4 2.45 -23.42 19.18
CA ARG A 4 1.03 -23.54 18.83
C ARG A 4 0.61 -22.29 18.04
N PHE A 5 0.14 -22.50 16.82
CA PHE A 5 -0.52 -21.49 15.99
C PHE A 5 -1.70 -20.90 16.77
N ARG A 6 -1.74 -19.56 16.92
CA ARG A 6 -2.87 -18.89 17.59
C ARG A 6 -3.73 -18.20 16.53
N TRP A 7 -5.04 -18.40 16.58
CA TRP A 7 -6.01 -17.72 15.69
C TRP A 7 -5.88 -16.19 15.70
N SER A 8 -5.36 -15.59 16.78
CA SER A 8 -5.00 -14.17 16.85
C SER A 8 -3.94 -13.75 15.82
N ASP A 9 -3.05 -14.67 15.40
CA ASP A 9 -2.01 -14.41 14.41
C ASP A 9 -2.57 -14.25 12.98
N LEU A 10 -3.82 -14.69 12.74
CA LEU A 10 -4.51 -14.60 11.45
C LEU A 10 -5.37 -13.34 11.27
N ARG A 11 -5.76 -12.67 12.36
CA ARG A 11 -6.68 -11.53 12.28
C ARG A 11 -6.11 -10.40 11.41
N LEU A 12 -4.86 -10.02 11.65
CA LEU A 12 -4.19 -8.97 10.89
C LEU A 12 -4.05 -9.32 9.39
N PRO A 13 -3.45 -10.46 9.00
CA PRO A 13 -3.33 -10.78 7.57
C PRO A 13 -4.70 -10.95 6.89
N LEU A 14 -5.72 -11.45 7.60
CA LEU A 14 -7.08 -11.50 7.06
C LEU A 14 -7.66 -10.09 6.84
N MET A 15 -7.49 -9.17 7.79
CA MET A 15 -7.93 -7.78 7.60
C MET A 15 -7.21 -7.10 6.43
N LEU A 16 -5.89 -7.28 6.31
CA LEU A 16 -5.12 -6.75 5.19
C LEU A 16 -5.55 -7.37 3.86
N LEU A 17 -5.82 -8.68 3.84
CA LEU A 17 -6.36 -9.36 2.67
C LEU A 17 -7.73 -8.79 2.30
N LEU A 18 -8.65 -8.66 3.25
CA LEU A 18 -9.99 -8.13 2.99
C LEU A 18 -9.94 -6.70 2.44
N ILE A 19 -9.09 -5.83 3.02
CA ILE A 19 -8.91 -4.45 2.56
C ILE A 19 -8.29 -4.42 1.15
N THR A 20 -7.38 -5.34 0.83
CA THR A 20 -6.63 -5.31 -0.44
C THR A 20 -7.16 -6.26 -1.51
N ALA A 21 -8.15 -7.11 -1.21
CA ALA A 21 -8.64 -8.16 -2.10
C ALA A 21 -9.13 -7.58 -3.44
N VAL A 22 -9.95 -6.52 -3.38
CA VAL A 22 -10.44 -5.82 -4.56
C VAL A 22 -9.28 -5.25 -5.39
N ALA A 23 -8.25 -4.72 -4.73
CA ALA A 23 -7.07 -4.22 -5.42
C ALA A 23 -6.27 -5.33 -6.11
N ILE A 24 -6.04 -6.44 -5.40
CA ILE A 24 -5.31 -7.60 -5.90
C ILE A 24 -6.03 -8.22 -7.10
N LEU A 25 -7.33 -8.47 -6.98
CA LEU A 25 -8.13 -9.06 -8.04
C LEU A 25 -8.18 -8.15 -9.27
N SER A 26 -8.46 -6.86 -9.07
CA SER A 26 -8.48 -5.90 -10.18
C SER A 26 -7.13 -5.81 -10.88
N SER A 27 -6.01 -5.81 -10.13
CA SER A 27 -4.66 -5.82 -10.71
C SER A 27 -4.39 -7.11 -11.50
N ALA A 28 -4.81 -8.28 -11.00
CA ALA A 28 -4.64 -9.55 -11.70
C ALA A 28 -5.40 -9.58 -13.03
N VAL A 29 -6.68 -9.18 -13.02
CA VAL A 29 -7.50 -9.03 -14.24
C VAL A 29 -6.80 -8.10 -15.24
N ARG A 30 -6.24 -6.98 -14.75
CA ARG A 30 -5.52 -6.02 -15.56
C ARG A 30 -4.30 -6.59 -16.27
N LEU A 31 -3.51 -7.40 -15.56
CA LEU A 31 -2.33 -8.04 -16.13
C LEU A 31 -2.73 -9.06 -17.20
N VAL A 32 -3.83 -9.78 -17.00
CA VAL A 32 -4.37 -10.69 -18.01
C VAL A 32 -4.79 -9.93 -19.26
N ILE A 33 -5.57 -8.84 -19.11
CA ILE A 33 -5.97 -7.98 -20.24
C ILE A 33 -4.74 -7.45 -21.00
N LEU A 34 -3.75 -6.92 -20.29
CA LEU A 34 -2.51 -6.43 -20.90
C LEU A 34 -1.69 -7.52 -21.62
N ALA A 35 -1.82 -8.78 -21.20
CA ALA A 35 -1.11 -9.90 -21.79
C ALA A 35 -1.79 -10.44 -23.05
N ILE A 36 -3.13 -10.50 -23.06
CA ILE A 36 -3.88 -11.18 -24.12
C ILE A 36 -4.37 -10.25 -25.23
N THR A 37 -4.59 -8.95 -24.94
CA THR A 37 -5.16 -8.03 -25.91
C THR A 37 -4.09 -7.56 -26.91
N PRO A 38 -4.27 -7.80 -28.22
CA PRO A 38 -3.38 -7.30 -29.26
C PRO A 38 -3.46 -5.78 -29.42
N GLU A 39 -2.38 -5.13 -29.88
CA GLU A 39 -2.37 -3.68 -30.12
C GLU A 39 -3.34 -3.24 -31.23
N THR A 40 -3.70 -4.15 -32.13
CA THR A 40 -4.63 -3.90 -33.23
C THR A 40 -6.09 -3.73 -32.79
N GLU A 41 -6.44 -4.12 -31.56
CA GLU A 41 -7.81 -4.07 -31.03
C GLU A 41 -8.04 -2.88 -30.08
N ILE A 42 -7.01 -2.05 -29.85
CA ILE A 42 -7.05 -0.92 -28.89
C ILE A 42 -8.23 0.02 -29.15
N GLY A 43 -8.55 0.31 -30.42
CA GLY A 43 -9.62 1.24 -30.80
C GLY A 43 -11.04 0.78 -30.45
N GLN A 44 -11.24 -0.48 -30.06
CA GLN A 44 -12.54 -1.04 -29.67
C GLN A 44 -12.85 -0.84 -28.18
N PHE A 45 -11.83 -0.52 -27.38
CA PHE A 45 -11.98 -0.30 -25.96
C PHE A 45 -12.34 1.16 -25.66
N ASP A 46 -12.93 1.40 -24.48
CA ASP A 46 -13.21 2.76 -24.03
C ASP A 46 -11.91 3.57 -23.83
N LEU A 47 -12.04 4.89 -23.65
CA LEU A 47 -10.88 5.77 -23.45
C LEU A 47 -10.05 5.40 -22.22
N LEU A 48 -10.63 4.69 -21.25
CA LEU A 48 -9.94 4.23 -20.05
C LEU A 48 -8.98 3.09 -20.40
N ASP A 49 -9.47 2.12 -21.16
CA ASP A 49 -8.73 0.93 -21.55
C ASP A 49 -7.70 1.22 -22.64
N GLN A 50 -7.99 2.13 -23.56
CA GLN A 50 -7.02 2.62 -24.56
C GLN A 50 -5.74 3.16 -23.91
N ARG A 51 -5.85 3.91 -22.80
CA ARG A 51 -4.70 4.45 -22.07
C ARG A 51 -3.74 3.37 -21.57
N TYR A 52 -4.27 2.21 -21.23
CA TYR A 52 -3.46 1.11 -20.71
C TYR A 52 -2.64 0.43 -21.79
N PHE A 53 -3.17 0.37 -23.01
CA PHE A 53 -2.45 -0.19 -24.14
C PHE A 53 -1.46 0.79 -24.74
N LEU A 54 -1.77 2.10 -24.78
CA LEU A 54 -0.84 3.14 -25.26
C LEU A 54 0.46 3.22 -24.45
N ASN A 55 0.44 2.82 -23.17
CA ASN A 55 1.63 2.73 -22.32
C ASN A 55 1.75 1.34 -21.66
N ARG A 56 1.57 0.28 -22.46
CA ARG A 56 1.62 -1.11 -22.02
C ARG A 56 2.81 -1.39 -21.08
N THR A 57 4.01 -0.96 -21.47
CA THR A 57 5.23 -1.14 -20.67
C THR A 57 5.14 -0.42 -19.32
N GLY A 58 4.73 0.85 -19.29
CA GLY A 58 4.56 1.61 -18.05
C GLY A 58 3.53 0.97 -17.12
N MET A 59 2.45 0.44 -17.69
CA MET A 59 1.42 -0.28 -16.94
C MET A 59 1.92 -1.58 -16.36
N TRP A 60 2.71 -2.38 -17.09
CA TRP A 60 3.36 -3.58 -16.56
C TRP A 60 4.32 -3.24 -15.41
N LEU A 61 5.16 -2.22 -15.60
CA LEU A 61 6.11 -1.74 -14.59
C LEU A 61 5.42 -1.15 -13.35
N HIS A 62 4.17 -0.73 -13.45
CA HIS A 62 3.38 -0.25 -12.32
C HIS A 62 2.59 -1.37 -11.62
N VAL A 63 1.76 -2.09 -12.36
CA VAL A 63 0.73 -2.99 -11.83
C VAL A 63 1.34 -4.28 -11.29
N LEU A 64 2.27 -4.91 -12.01
CA LEU A 64 2.88 -6.17 -11.55
C LEU A 64 3.73 -5.95 -10.29
N PRO A 65 4.64 -4.96 -10.23
CA PRO A 65 5.35 -4.64 -8.99
C PRO A 65 4.42 -4.18 -7.86
N GLY A 66 3.36 -3.43 -8.17
CA GLY A 66 2.36 -3.03 -7.17
C GLY A 66 1.61 -4.23 -6.57
N LEU A 67 1.21 -5.19 -7.40
CA LEU A 67 0.59 -6.44 -6.97
C LEU A 67 1.53 -7.25 -6.05
N LEU A 68 2.80 -7.41 -6.45
CA LEU A 68 3.81 -8.07 -5.63
C LEU A 68 4.00 -7.36 -4.29
N PHE A 69 4.06 -6.03 -4.27
CA PHE A 69 4.17 -5.24 -3.05
C PHE A 69 2.99 -5.50 -2.10
N LEU A 70 1.76 -5.50 -2.61
CA LEU A 70 0.56 -5.75 -1.81
C LEU A 70 0.56 -7.15 -1.20
N VAL A 71 0.77 -8.18 -2.03
CA VAL A 71 0.75 -9.59 -1.60
C VAL A 71 1.87 -9.88 -0.61
N LEU A 72 3.11 -9.47 -0.93
CA LEU A 72 4.25 -9.68 -0.04
C LEU A 72 4.04 -8.91 1.27
N GLY A 73 3.48 -7.72 1.24
CA GLY A 73 3.22 -6.93 2.44
C GLY A 73 2.30 -7.64 3.44
N ILE A 74 1.23 -8.31 2.98
CA ILE A 74 0.36 -9.12 3.87
C ILE A 74 1.22 -10.11 4.68
N VAL A 75 2.11 -10.83 3.99
CA VAL A 75 2.99 -11.83 4.61
C VAL A 75 4.05 -11.18 5.49
N GLN A 76 4.59 -10.01 5.10
CA GLN A 76 5.61 -9.28 5.86
C GLN A 76 5.08 -8.74 7.20
N PHE A 77 3.79 -8.41 7.29
CA PHE A 77 3.17 -7.94 8.53
C PHE A 77 2.81 -9.06 9.51
N MET A 78 2.85 -10.34 9.10
CA MET A 78 2.58 -11.49 9.98
C MET A 78 3.69 -11.64 11.05
N PRO A 79 3.37 -11.57 12.36
CA PRO A 79 4.36 -11.76 13.42
C PRO A 79 5.04 -13.14 13.36
N ALA A 80 4.30 -14.18 12.96
CA ALA A 80 4.82 -15.53 12.83
C ALA A 80 5.96 -15.63 11.79
N MET A 81 5.83 -14.96 10.64
CA MET A 81 6.86 -14.96 9.58
C MET A 81 8.18 -14.40 10.09
N ARG A 82 8.12 -13.28 10.82
CA ARG A 82 9.30 -12.61 11.39
C ARG A 82 10.01 -13.47 12.45
N ARG A 83 9.26 -14.23 13.25
CA ARG A 83 9.79 -15.06 14.34
C ARG A 83 10.32 -16.42 13.86
N ARG A 84 9.59 -17.07 12.94
CA ARG A 84 9.88 -18.45 12.51
C ARG A 84 10.87 -18.51 11.34
N SER A 85 10.87 -17.51 10.45
CA SER A 85 11.65 -17.54 9.22
C SER A 85 12.29 -16.18 8.90
N PRO A 86 13.23 -15.69 9.73
CA PRO A 86 13.82 -14.36 9.58
C PRO A 86 14.59 -14.18 8.26
N HIS A 87 15.22 -15.24 7.73
CA HIS A 87 15.89 -15.18 6.43
C HIS A 87 14.89 -14.95 5.28
N LEU A 88 13.78 -15.69 5.28
CA LEU A 88 12.70 -15.53 4.30
C LEU A 88 12.06 -14.13 4.41
N HIS A 89 11.78 -13.66 5.65
CA HIS A 89 11.28 -12.31 5.89
C HIS A 89 12.18 -11.25 5.23
N ARG A 90 13.51 -11.35 5.40
CA ARG A 90 14.47 -10.40 4.82
C ARG A 90 14.47 -10.42 3.28
N TRP A 91 14.47 -11.60 2.67
CA TRP A 91 14.45 -11.72 1.20
C TRP A 91 13.15 -11.19 0.60
N MET A 92 12.01 -11.64 1.11
CA MET A 92 10.70 -11.14 0.70
C MET A 92 10.58 -9.62 0.93
N GLY A 93 11.14 -9.10 2.02
CA GLY A 93 11.17 -7.68 2.31
C GLY A 93 11.98 -6.86 1.28
N ARG A 94 13.09 -7.41 0.75
CA ARG A 94 13.86 -6.78 -0.34
C ARG A 94 13.06 -6.76 -1.64
N VAL A 95 12.41 -7.87 -1.98
CA VAL A 95 11.55 -7.95 -3.17
C VAL A 95 10.39 -6.99 -3.06
N ALA A 96 9.71 -6.93 -1.91
CA ALA A 96 8.63 -5.98 -1.66
C ALA A 96 9.12 -4.54 -1.80
N LEU A 97 10.26 -4.19 -1.20
CA LEU A 97 10.81 -2.84 -1.29
C LEU A 97 11.14 -2.43 -2.73
N ALA A 98 11.82 -3.30 -3.48
CA ALA A 98 12.14 -3.04 -4.88
C ALA A 98 10.87 -2.93 -5.73
N SER A 99 9.89 -3.80 -5.49
CA SER A 99 8.62 -3.80 -6.23
C SER A 99 7.80 -2.52 -5.96
N GLY A 100 7.76 -2.08 -4.70
CA GLY A 100 7.08 -0.84 -4.32
C GLY A 100 7.73 0.39 -4.95
N LEU A 101 9.07 0.47 -4.96
CA LEU A 101 9.81 1.56 -5.60
C LEU A 101 9.58 1.58 -7.12
N MET A 102 9.70 0.41 -7.78
CA MET A 102 9.44 0.28 -9.21
C MET A 102 8.03 0.72 -9.56
N SER A 103 7.02 0.27 -8.80
CA SER A 103 5.62 0.63 -9.01
C SER A 103 5.40 2.14 -8.90
N ALA A 104 5.96 2.77 -7.85
CA ALA A 104 5.80 4.21 -7.64
C ALA A 104 6.51 5.05 -8.72
N LEU A 105 7.70 4.64 -9.16
CA LEU A 105 8.44 5.31 -10.24
C LEU A 105 7.76 5.13 -11.61
N ALA A 106 7.23 3.95 -11.89
CA ALA A 106 6.44 3.72 -13.11
C ALA A 106 5.18 4.61 -13.13
N LEU A 107 4.59 4.88 -11.95
CA LEU A 107 3.44 5.77 -11.85
C LEU A 107 3.80 7.24 -12.15
N TYR A 108 5.01 7.68 -11.80
CA TYR A 108 5.54 8.99 -12.22
C TYR A 108 5.60 9.12 -13.75
N TRP A 109 6.14 8.11 -14.41
CA TRP A 109 6.19 8.03 -15.86
C TRP A 109 4.78 8.10 -16.46
N LEU A 110 3.87 7.26 -15.97
CA LEU A 110 2.49 7.23 -16.46
C LEU A 110 1.76 8.57 -16.26
N ALA A 111 1.97 9.25 -15.13
CA ALA A 111 1.35 10.56 -14.87
C ALA A 111 1.89 11.67 -15.78
N PHE A 112 3.14 11.54 -16.23
CA PHE A 112 3.76 12.47 -17.17
C PHE A 112 3.34 12.19 -18.62
N SER A 113 3.30 10.92 -19.00
CA SER A 113 3.14 10.48 -20.40
C SER A 113 1.69 10.37 -20.87
N LEU A 114 0.71 10.42 -19.96
CA LEU A 114 -0.70 10.25 -20.29
C LEU A 114 -1.56 11.38 -19.74
N PRO A 115 -2.60 11.81 -20.48
CA PRO A 115 -3.67 12.61 -19.88
C PRO A 115 -4.24 11.82 -18.71
N ALA A 116 -4.34 12.41 -17.52
CA ALA A 116 -4.86 11.70 -16.36
C ALA A 116 -6.38 11.55 -16.39
N MET A 117 -6.90 10.49 -15.76
CA MET A 117 -8.35 10.37 -15.52
C MET A 117 -8.73 11.40 -14.48
N GLY A 118 -9.86 12.08 -14.60
CA GLY A 118 -10.21 13.14 -13.64
C GLY A 118 -9.23 14.32 -13.60
N GLY A 119 -8.46 14.52 -14.68
CA GLY A 119 -7.68 15.73 -14.94
C GLY A 119 -6.55 16.00 -13.93
N ALA A 120 -6.28 17.29 -13.71
CA ALA A 120 -5.11 17.77 -12.97
C ALA A 120 -5.06 17.28 -11.51
N LEU A 121 -6.21 17.07 -10.86
CA LEU A 121 -6.26 16.56 -9.49
C LEU A 121 -5.64 15.17 -9.35
N THR A 122 -5.83 14.31 -10.36
CA THR A 122 -5.22 12.99 -10.39
C THR A 122 -3.72 13.07 -10.62
N ILE A 123 -3.26 13.96 -11.50
CA ILE A 123 -1.82 14.17 -11.74
C ILE A 123 -1.15 14.64 -10.43
N ALA A 124 -1.71 15.68 -9.81
CA ALA A 124 -1.20 16.23 -8.56
C ALA A 124 -1.19 15.19 -7.45
N GLY A 125 -2.30 14.48 -7.22
CA GLY A 125 -2.38 13.44 -6.22
C GLY A 125 -1.41 12.29 -6.49
N THR A 126 -1.28 11.88 -7.76
CA THR A 126 -0.32 10.84 -8.16
C THR A 126 1.10 11.21 -7.79
N TYR A 127 1.57 12.40 -8.14
CA TYR A 127 2.91 12.83 -7.77
C TYR A 127 3.11 12.94 -6.25
N VAL A 128 2.14 13.49 -5.53
CA VAL A 128 2.20 13.63 -4.07
C VAL A 128 2.32 12.27 -3.38
N PHE A 129 1.41 11.33 -3.68
CA PHE A 129 1.38 10.04 -2.99
C PHE A 129 2.45 9.07 -3.47
N ALA A 130 2.85 9.12 -4.76
CA ALA A 130 3.99 8.36 -5.24
C ALA A 130 5.30 8.85 -4.61
N SER A 131 5.50 10.17 -4.49
CA SER A 131 6.62 10.74 -3.71
C SER A 131 6.63 10.23 -2.28
N TRP A 132 5.49 10.31 -1.61
CA TRP A 132 5.39 9.89 -0.21
C TRP A 132 5.69 8.40 -0.04
N MET A 133 5.26 7.56 -0.98
CA MET A 133 5.58 6.14 -1.01
C MET A 133 7.08 5.91 -1.19
N ILE A 134 7.71 6.57 -2.16
CA ILE A 134 9.16 6.48 -2.42
C ILE A 134 9.95 6.91 -1.17
N ILE A 135 9.64 8.08 -0.62
CA ILE A 135 10.28 8.60 0.60
C ILE A 135 10.13 7.61 1.75
N SER A 136 8.92 7.07 1.96
CA SER A 136 8.67 6.09 3.01
C SER A 136 9.48 4.81 2.81
N LEU A 137 9.56 4.27 1.60
CA LEU A 137 10.34 3.05 1.32
C LEU A 137 11.84 3.28 1.50
N ILE A 138 12.37 4.42 1.03
CA ILE A 138 13.77 4.80 1.22
C ILE A 138 14.06 4.97 2.71
N ALA A 139 13.24 5.72 3.45
CA ALA A 139 13.41 5.93 4.88
C ALA A 139 13.32 4.60 5.67
N ALA A 140 12.41 3.70 5.29
CA ALA A 140 12.33 2.36 5.86
C ALA A 140 13.62 1.56 5.64
N TRP A 141 14.21 1.63 4.45
CA TRP A 141 15.48 0.98 4.14
C TRP A 141 16.64 1.56 4.98
N TRP A 142 16.77 2.88 5.02
CA TRP A 142 17.81 3.54 5.81
C TRP A 142 17.70 3.19 7.30
N ALA A 143 16.48 3.21 7.84
CA ALA A 143 16.21 2.85 9.24
C ALA A 143 16.66 1.41 9.56
N ILE A 144 16.36 0.43 8.70
CA ILE A 144 16.77 -0.96 8.97
C ILE A 144 18.29 -1.15 8.81
N ARG A 145 18.95 -0.44 7.89
CA ARG A 145 20.42 -0.43 7.77
C ARG A 145 21.09 0.12 9.02
N ARG A 146 20.47 1.10 9.68
CA ARG A 146 20.89 1.67 10.98
C ARG A 146 20.37 0.88 12.19
N ARG A 147 19.81 -0.31 11.98
CA ARG A 147 19.23 -1.17 13.03
C ARG A 147 18.07 -0.53 13.82
N GLN A 148 17.46 0.53 13.30
CA GLN A 148 16.31 1.22 13.90
C GLN A 148 15.01 0.53 13.48
N THR A 149 14.74 -0.63 14.08
CA THR A 149 13.61 -1.51 13.68
C THR A 149 12.24 -0.88 13.88
N ALA A 150 12.06 -0.06 14.93
CA ALA A 150 10.82 0.67 15.16
C ALA A 150 10.54 1.67 14.03
N LEU A 151 11.53 2.48 13.66
CA LEU A 151 11.41 3.46 12.57
C LEU A 151 11.19 2.78 11.21
N HIS A 152 11.90 1.69 10.93
CA HIS A 152 11.67 0.86 9.75
C HIS A 152 10.21 0.42 9.65
N ARG A 153 9.67 -0.14 10.74
CA ARG A 153 8.26 -0.58 10.80
C ARG A 153 7.29 0.59 10.58
N ALA A 154 7.56 1.74 11.19
CA ALA A 154 6.72 2.93 11.04
C ALA A 154 6.62 3.37 9.57
N PHE A 155 7.75 3.43 8.86
CA PHE A 155 7.76 3.79 7.44
C PHE A 155 7.18 2.70 6.53
N MET A 156 7.38 1.42 6.83
CA MET A 156 6.73 0.33 6.09
C MET A 156 5.21 0.36 6.23
N ILE A 157 4.68 0.72 7.40
CA ILE A 157 3.23 0.90 7.60
C ILE A 157 2.70 2.02 6.69
N ARG A 158 3.39 3.17 6.64
CA ARG A 158 3.00 4.30 5.77
C ARG A 158 3.05 3.94 4.28
N ALA A 159 4.12 3.29 3.84
CA ALA A 159 4.25 2.84 2.45
C ALA A 159 3.15 1.83 2.07
N TYR A 160 2.86 0.87 2.96
CA TYR A 160 1.83 -0.13 2.72
C TYR A 160 0.42 0.46 2.71
N ALA A 161 0.16 1.46 3.57
CA ALA A 161 -1.10 2.19 3.58
C ALA A 161 -1.35 2.91 2.24
N ILE A 162 -0.35 3.57 1.66
CA ILE A 162 -0.47 4.16 0.33
C ILE A 162 -0.76 3.11 -0.73
N GLY A 163 0.01 2.02 -0.75
CA GLY A 163 -0.20 0.95 -1.74
C GLY A 163 -1.60 0.33 -1.66
N SER A 164 -2.12 0.14 -0.44
CA SER A 164 -3.45 -0.46 -0.20
C SER A 164 -4.62 0.50 -0.45
N ALA A 165 -4.39 1.82 -0.43
CA ALA A 165 -5.42 2.83 -0.63
C ALA A 165 -6.17 2.67 -1.97
N VAL A 166 -5.53 2.11 -2.99
CA VAL A 166 -6.15 1.86 -4.32
C VAL A 166 -7.42 1.01 -4.23
N ALA A 167 -7.52 0.09 -3.27
CA ALA A 167 -8.75 -0.66 -3.05
C ALA A 167 -9.90 0.25 -2.60
N THR A 168 -9.62 1.15 -1.67
CA THR A 168 -10.62 2.07 -1.10
C THR A 168 -11.02 3.15 -2.10
N ILE A 169 -10.09 3.65 -2.90
CA ILE A 169 -10.38 4.59 -4.00
C ILE A 169 -11.44 3.99 -4.93
N ARG A 170 -11.28 2.71 -5.32
CA ARG A 170 -12.22 2.02 -6.20
C ARG A 170 -13.57 1.81 -5.53
N LEU A 171 -13.59 1.34 -4.28
CA LEU A 171 -14.84 1.11 -3.55
C LEU A 171 -15.65 2.40 -3.36
N LEU A 172 -14.98 3.49 -2.95
CA LEU A 172 -15.63 4.80 -2.80
C LEU A 172 -16.12 5.34 -4.14
N GLY A 173 -15.33 5.18 -5.20
CA GLY A 173 -15.69 5.60 -6.55
C GLY A 173 -16.92 4.88 -7.09
N ILE A 174 -16.94 3.55 -7.04
CA ILE A 174 -18.08 2.72 -7.48
C ILE A 174 -19.32 3.05 -6.66
N PHE A 175 -19.18 3.16 -5.34
CA PHE A 175 -20.29 3.54 -4.46
C PHE A 175 -20.83 4.94 -4.81
N GLY A 176 -19.94 5.91 -5.00
CA GLY A 176 -20.31 7.28 -5.33
C GLY A 176 -21.04 7.40 -6.67
N GLU A 177 -20.63 6.60 -7.65
CA GLU A 177 -21.30 6.52 -8.95
C GLU A 177 -22.69 5.89 -8.82
N MET A 178 -22.80 4.74 -8.15
CA MET A 178 -24.07 4.02 -7.99
C MET A 178 -25.11 4.77 -7.16
N VAL A 179 -24.68 5.46 -6.10
CA VAL A 179 -25.60 6.06 -5.12
C VAL A 179 -25.87 7.54 -5.40
N PHE A 180 -24.85 8.28 -5.86
CA PHE A 180 -24.94 9.73 -6.05
C PHE A 180 -24.84 10.17 -7.51
N GLY A 181 -24.62 9.24 -8.46
CA GLY A 181 -24.45 9.58 -9.87
C GLY A 181 -23.15 10.33 -10.18
N ILE A 182 -22.19 10.35 -9.24
CA ILE A 182 -20.90 11.03 -9.43
C ILE A 182 -20.00 10.10 -10.23
N SER A 183 -19.81 10.39 -11.52
CA SER A 183 -18.96 9.57 -12.41
C SER A 183 -17.58 9.31 -11.79
N PHE A 184 -17.23 8.03 -11.62
CA PHE A 184 -15.96 7.62 -11.05
C PHE A 184 -14.78 8.09 -11.90
N GLN A 185 -14.88 7.93 -13.22
CA GLN A 185 -13.80 8.28 -14.14
C GLN A 185 -13.56 9.79 -14.19
N ALA A 186 -14.63 10.59 -14.26
CA ALA A 186 -14.53 12.05 -14.27
C ALA A 186 -14.01 12.61 -12.95
N ASN A 187 -14.27 11.92 -11.83
CA ASN A 187 -13.90 12.38 -10.48
C ASN A 187 -12.79 11.52 -9.85
N PHE A 188 -12.02 10.78 -10.65
CA PHE A 188 -11.02 9.85 -10.13
C PHE A 188 -10.02 10.54 -9.19
N GLY A 189 -9.63 11.78 -9.50
CA GLY A 189 -8.73 12.57 -8.65
C GLY A 189 -9.31 12.82 -7.27
N LEU A 190 -10.59 13.17 -7.16
CA LEU A 190 -11.27 13.37 -5.88
C LEU A 190 -11.22 12.10 -5.03
N TRP A 191 -11.62 10.96 -5.62
CA TRP A 191 -11.62 9.67 -4.94
C TRP A 191 -10.21 9.24 -4.53
N LEU A 192 -9.21 9.53 -5.36
CA LEU A 192 -7.79 9.30 -5.07
C LEU A 192 -7.35 10.08 -3.84
N TRP A 193 -7.63 11.39 -3.78
CA TRP A 193 -7.27 12.22 -2.63
C TRP A 193 -7.93 11.74 -1.33
N ILE A 194 -9.23 11.44 -1.38
CA ILE A 194 -9.98 10.94 -0.21
C ILE A 194 -9.39 9.60 0.25
N GLY A 195 -9.29 8.62 -0.64
CA GLY A 195 -8.83 7.27 -0.30
C GLY A 195 -7.41 7.24 0.25
N MET A 196 -6.49 7.97 -0.39
CA MET A 196 -5.10 8.10 0.05
C MET A 196 -4.98 8.79 1.41
N SER A 197 -5.71 9.89 1.61
CA SER A 197 -5.67 10.65 2.87
C SER A 197 -6.20 9.81 4.03
N LEU A 198 -7.31 9.09 3.83
CA LEU A 198 -7.85 8.17 4.84
C LEU A 198 -6.83 7.10 5.25
N HIS A 199 -6.10 6.54 4.27
CA HIS A 199 -5.08 5.52 4.55
C HIS A 199 -3.87 6.09 5.28
N LEU A 200 -3.40 7.29 4.92
CA LEU A 200 -2.30 7.95 5.62
C LEU A 200 -2.68 8.33 7.05
N ILE A 201 -3.90 8.83 7.28
CA ILE A 201 -4.41 9.10 8.62
C ILE A 201 -4.44 7.81 9.44
N ALA A 202 -5.02 6.73 8.90
CA ALA A 202 -5.05 5.44 9.56
C ALA A 202 -3.63 4.92 9.88
N ALA A 203 -2.69 5.04 8.94
CA ALA A 203 -1.30 4.66 9.13
C ALA A 203 -0.65 5.43 10.29
N GLU A 204 -0.86 6.74 10.35
CA GLU A 204 -0.29 7.58 11.40
C GLU A 204 -0.90 7.27 12.78
N LEU A 205 -2.21 7.03 12.85
CA LEU A 205 -2.86 6.57 14.08
C LEU A 205 -2.30 5.21 14.55
N ILE A 206 -2.12 4.26 13.63
CA ILE A 206 -1.51 2.95 13.94
C ILE A 206 -0.08 3.11 14.43
N VAL A 207 0.74 3.92 13.73
CA VAL A 207 2.13 4.20 14.13
C VAL A 207 2.16 4.80 15.54
N ARG A 208 1.34 5.82 15.80
CA ARG A 208 1.26 6.45 17.13
C ARG A 208 0.86 5.45 18.20
N GLN A 209 -0.15 4.61 17.97
CA GLN A 209 -0.56 3.60 18.94
C GLN A 209 0.53 2.55 19.20
N VAL A 210 1.12 2.00 18.14
CA VAL A 210 2.13 0.94 18.25
C VAL A 210 3.38 1.43 18.96
N PHE A 211 3.81 2.66 18.71
CA PHE A 211 5.06 3.18 19.28
C PHE A 211 4.89 4.00 20.58
N SER A 212 3.71 4.57 20.84
CA SER A 212 3.41 5.22 22.15
C SER A 212 3.21 4.21 23.28
N VAL A 213 2.63 3.03 23.00
CA VAL A 213 2.45 1.96 24.00
C VAL A 213 3.80 1.46 24.52
N THR A 214 4.85 1.46 23.70
CA THR A 214 6.21 1.12 24.12
C THR A 214 6.85 2.12 25.09
N ALA A 215 6.39 3.37 25.14
CA ALA A 215 6.94 4.40 26.04
C ALA A 215 6.25 4.44 27.42
N ARG A 216 5.03 3.90 27.54
CA ARG A 216 4.24 3.89 28.80
C ARG A 216 4.86 3.11 29.99
N PRO A 217 5.59 1.99 29.81
CA PRO A 217 6.15 1.26 30.94
C PRO A 217 7.23 2.05 31.70
N VAL A 218 8.01 2.88 30.99
CA VAL A 218 9.14 3.64 31.55
C VAL A 218 8.67 4.80 32.43
N LEU A 219 7.57 5.46 32.06
CA LEU A 219 7.01 6.54 32.86
C LEU A 219 6.28 6.03 34.12
N ARG A 220 5.72 4.82 34.08
CA ARG A 220 5.02 4.25 35.25
C ARG A 220 5.96 3.85 36.39
N SER A 221 7.19 3.43 36.07
CA SER A 221 8.21 3.11 37.09
C SER A 221 8.91 4.35 37.67
N VAL A 222 8.81 5.50 37.01
CA VAL A 222 9.42 6.76 37.47
C VAL A 222 8.44 7.61 38.28
N ILE A 223 7.13 7.48 38.02
CA ILE A 223 6.10 8.36 38.61
C ILE A 223 5.39 7.72 39.82
N LEU A 224 5.37 6.39 39.95
CA LEU A 224 4.73 5.75 41.09
C LEU A 224 5.73 5.56 42.24
N PRO A 225 5.53 6.21 43.41
CA PRO A 225 6.33 5.93 44.59
C PRO A 225 6.16 4.45 44.98
N LEU A 226 7.27 3.80 45.33
CA LEU A 226 7.25 2.42 45.82
C LEU A 226 6.30 2.33 47.04
N PRO A 227 5.46 1.28 47.11
CA PRO A 227 4.60 1.09 48.28
C PRO A 227 5.46 0.95 49.54
N PRO A 228 5.00 1.46 50.70
CA PRO A 228 5.74 1.34 51.94
C PRO A 228 5.92 -0.15 52.29
N GLU A 229 7.17 -0.54 52.58
CA GLU A 229 7.49 -1.88 53.08
C GLU A 229 6.70 -2.13 54.37
N ARG A 230 6.05 -3.29 54.44
CA ARG A 230 5.40 -3.80 55.65
C ARG A 230 6.28 -4.85 56.31
#